data_AF-A6HUP6-F1
#
_entry.id   AF-A6HUP6-F1
#
_cell.length_a   1.000
_cell.length_b   1.000
_cell.length_c   1.000
_cell.angle_alpha   90.00
_cell.angle_beta   90.00
_cell.angle_gamma   90.00
#
_symmetry.space_group_name_H-M   'P 1'
#
loop_
_entity.id
_entity.type
_entity.pdbx_description
1 polymer ?
#
loop_
_entity_poly.entity_id
_entity_poly.type
_entity_poly.pdbx_seq_one_letter_code
_entity_poly.pdbx_strand_id
1 'polypeptide(L)'
;MTLAPTPSSMCYCMTYWNENGTAPEKLIVEFPAYGQTFTPSDPSNTGISVPTANAGTLGPYTEEPVTWAYYEICTFLNDGATEAWGPGSTLCLSG
;
A
#
# COMPACT_ATOMS: atom_id res chain seq x y z
N MET A 1 16.57 15.42 11.86
CA MET A 1 15.28 15.11 12.50
C MET A 1 15.12 13.61 12.43
N THR A 2 15.61 12.90 13.45
CA THR A 2 15.56 11.44 13.55
C THR A 2 14.11 11.03 13.77
N LEU A 3 13.49 10.41 12.78
CA LEU A 3 12.15 9.84 12.93
C LEU A 3 12.29 8.65 13.89
N ALA A 4 11.76 8.80 15.11
CA ALA A 4 11.39 7.65 15.92
C ALA A 4 10.49 6.74 15.05
N PRO A 5 10.56 5.41 15.21
CA PRO A 5 9.64 4.52 14.49
C PRO A 5 8.22 4.92 14.88
N THR A 6 7.51 5.60 13.98
CA THR A 6 6.08 5.85 14.13
C THR A 6 5.42 4.48 14.19
N PRO A 7 4.52 4.21 15.15
CA PRO A 7 3.72 3.00 15.10
C PRO A 7 3.09 2.91 13.70
N SER A 8 3.05 1.72 13.11
CA SER A 8 2.38 1.52 11.83
C SER A 8 0.97 2.13 11.92
N SER A 9 0.47 2.74 10.84
CA SER A 9 -0.83 3.42 10.84
C SER A 9 -1.93 2.55 11.44
N MET A 10 -1.90 1.23 11.18
CA MET A 10 -2.77 0.24 11.81
C MET A 10 -2.60 0.14 13.33
N CYS A 11 -1.37 0.05 13.84
CA CYS A 11 -1.09 0.01 15.28
C CYS A 11 -1.59 1.29 15.97
N TYR A 12 -1.42 2.44 15.32
CA TYR A 12 -1.98 3.70 15.79
C TYR A 12 -3.51 3.67 15.84
N CYS A 13 -4.18 3.27 14.76
CA CYS A 13 -5.65 3.18 14.73
C CYS A 13 -6.19 2.22 15.79
N MET A 14 -5.57 1.05 15.96
CA MET A 14 -5.97 0.06 16.96
C MET A 14 -5.82 0.59 18.39
N THR A 15 -4.71 1.26 18.67
CA THR A 15 -4.46 1.91 19.97
C THR A 15 -5.48 3.02 20.22
N TYR A 16 -5.74 3.86 19.22
CA TYR A 16 -6.70 4.95 19.32
C TYR A 16 -8.10 4.44 19.66
N TRP A 17 -8.62 3.44 18.93
CA TRP A 17 -9.96 2.92 19.21
C TRP A 17 -10.06 2.24 20.58
N ASN A 18 -9.00 1.54 21.00
CA ASN A 18 -8.91 0.92 22.33
C ASN A 18 -8.91 1.98 23.45
N GLU A 19 -8.10 3.04 23.31
CA GLU A 19 -8.04 4.16 24.27
C GLU A 19 -9.36 4.95 24.35
N ASN A 20 -10.14 4.96 23.27
CA ASN A 20 -11.46 5.61 23.22
C ASN A 20 -12.62 4.68 23.65
N GLY A 21 -12.31 3.56 24.33
CA GLY A 21 -13.32 2.72 24.98
C GLY A 21 -13.91 1.61 24.11
N THR A 22 -13.33 1.34 22.95
CA THR A 22 -13.70 0.14 22.17
C THR A 22 -13.07 -1.09 22.83
N ALA A 23 -13.90 -2.08 23.18
CA ALA A 23 -13.40 -3.32 23.73
C ALA A 23 -12.47 -4.02 22.70
N PRO A 24 -11.28 -4.47 23.09
CA PRO A 24 -10.27 -4.98 22.16
C PRO A 24 -10.74 -6.20 21.36
N GLU A 25 -11.59 -7.04 21.95
CA GLU A 25 -12.19 -8.21 21.29
C GLU A 25 -13.19 -7.85 20.17
N LYS A 26 -13.58 -6.58 20.05
CA LYS A 26 -14.45 -6.06 18.99
C LYS A 26 -13.66 -5.32 17.91
N LEU A 27 -12.35 -5.15 18.07
CA LEU A 27 -11.49 -4.55 17.06
C LEU A 27 -11.17 -5.60 15.99
N ILE A 28 -11.73 -5.40 14.79
CA ILE A 28 -11.50 -6.26 13.63
C ILE A 28 -10.50 -5.57 12.72
N VAL A 29 -9.39 -6.25 12.44
CA VAL A 29 -8.34 -5.77 11.52
C VAL A 29 -8.58 -6.42 10.16
N GLU A 30 -8.67 -5.61 9.11
CA GLU A 30 -8.70 -6.13 7.74
C GLU A 30 -7.29 -6.42 7.23
N PHE A 31 -7.17 -7.52 6.46
CA PHE A 31 -5.95 -7.85 5.73
C PHE A 31 -6.24 -7.72 4.23
N PRO A 32 -5.92 -6.57 3.61
CA PRO A 32 -6.32 -6.30 2.24
C PRO A 32 -5.56 -7.20 1.26
N ALA A 33 -6.31 -7.94 0.44
CA ALA A 33 -5.78 -8.74 -0.67
C ALA A 33 -5.74 -7.93 -1.98
N TYR A 34 -5.49 -6.63 -1.88
CA TYR A 34 -5.42 -5.69 -2.99
C TYR A 34 -4.38 -4.59 -2.69
N GLY A 35 -3.85 -3.97 -3.73
CA GLY A 35 -2.95 -2.82 -3.67
C GLY A 35 -3.52 -1.61 -4.40
N GLN A 36 -2.98 -0.43 -4.09
CA GLN A 36 -3.26 0.79 -4.82
C GLN A 36 -2.12 1.11 -5.79
N THR A 37 -2.46 1.47 -7.02
CA THR A 37 -1.52 1.77 -8.10
C THR A 37 -1.56 3.25 -8.46
N PHE A 38 -0.39 3.78 -8.83
CA PHE A 38 -0.20 5.18 -9.20
C PHE A 38 0.76 5.29 -10.37
N THR A 39 0.58 6.32 -11.20
CA THR A 39 1.54 6.65 -12.25
C THR A 39 2.49 7.73 -11.72
N PRO A 40 3.79 7.45 -11.53
CA PRO A 40 4.75 8.45 -11.08
C PRO A 40 4.90 9.56 -12.12
N SER A 41 5.18 10.79 -11.68
CA SER A 41 5.44 11.92 -12.59
C SER A 41 6.75 11.76 -13.35
N ASP A 42 7.72 11.07 -12.75
CA ASP A 42 9.00 10.70 -13.37
C ASP A 42 9.12 9.16 -13.35
N PRO A 43 9.06 8.49 -14.51
CA PRO A 43 9.18 7.03 -14.60
C PRO A 43 10.50 6.48 -14.06
N SER A 44 11.55 7.31 -13.97
CA SER A 44 12.85 6.89 -13.42
C SER A 44 12.88 6.91 -11.88
N ASN A 45 11.87 7.49 -11.23
CA ASN A 45 11.79 7.63 -9.78
C ASN A 45 10.65 6.81 -9.20
N THR A 46 10.96 5.59 -8.77
CA THR A 46 10.01 4.58 -8.26
C THR A 46 10.02 4.44 -6.73
N GLY A 47 10.57 5.44 -6.04
CA GLY A 47 10.66 5.44 -4.58
C GLY A 47 9.31 5.62 -3.87
N ILE A 48 9.32 5.45 -2.55
CA ILE A 48 8.16 5.75 -1.69
C ILE A 48 7.94 7.26 -1.64
N SER A 49 6.69 7.69 -1.69
CA SER A 49 6.27 9.10 -1.58
C SER A 49 6.80 10.01 -2.69
N VAL A 50 7.04 9.46 -3.89
CA VAL A 50 7.37 10.25 -5.08
C VAL A 50 6.13 10.97 -5.63
N PRO A 51 6.30 12.13 -6.31
CA PRO A 51 5.19 12.80 -6.98
C PRO A 51 4.53 11.88 -8.02
N THR A 52 3.20 11.87 -8.01
CA THR A 52 2.39 11.11 -8.97
C THR A 52 1.72 12.06 -9.95
N ALA A 53 1.69 11.68 -11.23
CA ALA A 53 1.02 12.45 -12.27
C ALA A 53 -0.46 12.09 -12.34
N ASN A 54 -0.77 10.81 -12.19
CA ASN A 54 -2.13 10.28 -12.34
C ASN A 54 -2.36 9.09 -11.40
N ALA A 55 -3.64 8.75 -11.22
CA ALA A 55 -4.08 7.44 -10.75
C ALA A 55 -3.42 6.31 -11.57
N GLY A 56 -3.25 5.14 -10.96
CA GLY A 56 -2.75 3.97 -11.67
C GLY A 56 -3.75 3.43 -12.69
N THR A 57 -3.23 2.68 -13.66
CA THR A 57 -3.99 2.08 -14.74
C THR A 57 -5.05 1.11 -14.21
N LEU A 58 -6.14 0.93 -14.97
CA LEU A 58 -7.14 -0.09 -14.71
C LEU A 58 -6.48 -1.47 -14.52
N GLY A 59 -6.93 -2.21 -13.51
CA GLY A 59 -6.52 -3.60 -13.33
C GLY A 59 -6.97 -4.46 -14.52
N PRO A 60 -6.16 -5.42 -14.99
CA PRO A 60 -6.48 -6.27 -16.14
C PRO A 60 -7.76 -7.12 -15.95
N TYR A 61 -8.19 -7.35 -14.71
CA TYR A 61 -9.38 -8.12 -14.37
C TYR A 61 -10.33 -7.39 -13.43
N THR A 62 -9.83 -6.58 -12.48
CA THR A 62 -10.72 -5.79 -11.61
C THR A 62 -11.45 -4.70 -12.38
N GLU A 63 -10.86 -4.23 -13.49
CA GLU A 63 -11.36 -3.12 -14.32
C GLU A 63 -11.61 -1.83 -13.53
N GLU A 64 -11.04 -1.72 -12.33
CA GLU A 64 -11.15 -0.57 -11.45
C GLU A 64 -9.85 0.25 -11.51
N PRO A 65 -9.93 1.58 -11.66
CA PRO A 65 -8.75 2.42 -11.61
C PRO A 65 -8.18 2.41 -10.21
N VAL A 66 -6.84 2.53 -10.09
CA VAL A 66 -6.11 2.53 -8.81
C VAL A 66 -6.10 1.19 -8.07
N THR A 67 -7.14 0.35 -8.12
CA THR A 67 -7.18 -0.87 -7.30
C THR A 67 -6.84 -2.12 -8.10
N TRP A 68 -5.73 -2.75 -7.74
CA TRP A 68 -5.33 -4.04 -8.28
C TRP A 68 -5.47 -5.13 -7.22
N ALA A 69 -6.10 -6.25 -7.57
CA ALA A 69 -6.17 -7.43 -6.72
C ALA A 69 -4.81 -8.11 -6.61
N TYR A 70 -4.61 -8.88 -5.55
CA TYR A 70 -3.34 -9.58 -5.28
C TYR A 70 -2.88 -10.45 -6.45
N TYR A 71 -3.80 -11.13 -7.15
CA TYR A 71 -3.42 -11.99 -8.29
C TYR A 71 -2.94 -11.18 -9.52
N GLU A 72 -3.43 -9.94 -9.69
CA GLU A 72 -2.96 -9.03 -10.75
C GLU A 72 -1.55 -8.55 -10.44
N ILE A 73 -1.31 -8.23 -9.17
CA ILE A 73 0.01 -7.88 -8.65
C ILE A 73 1.00 -9.05 -8.82
N CYS A 74 0.59 -10.29 -8.51
CA CYS A 74 1.42 -11.46 -8.74
C CYS A 74 1.77 -11.66 -10.22
N THR A 75 0.81 -11.40 -11.11
CA THR A 75 1.05 -11.48 -12.56
C THR A 75 2.06 -10.43 -12.99
N PHE A 76 1.92 -9.19 -12.50
CA PHE A 76 2.85 -8.10 -12.77
C PHE A 76 4.28 -8.40 -12.29
N LEU A 77 4.42 -9.00 -11.11
CA LEU A 77 5.71 -9.49 -10.59
C LEU A 77 6.30 -10.60 -11.47
N ASN A 78 5.48 -11.55 -11.91
CA ASN A 78 5.91 -12.63 -12.80
C ASN A 78 6.35 -12.12 -14.19
N ASP A 79 5.77 -11.01 -14.64
CA ASP A 79 6.09 -10.36 -15.91
C ASP A 79 7.36 -9.47 -15.85
N GLY A 80 8.04 -9.44 -14.69
CA GLY A 80 9.36 -8.81 -14.53
C GLY A 80 9.37 -7.50 -13.74
N ALA A 81 8.28 -7.16 -13.04
CA ALA A 81 8.27 -6.01 -12.15
C ALA A 81 9.28 -6.14 -10.99
N THR A 82 9.79 -5.00 -10.55
CA THR A 82 10.70 -4.87 -9.40
C THR A 82 9.90 -4.66 -8.12
N GLU A 83 10.22 -5.45 -7.09
CA GLU A 83 9.73 -5.25 -5.73
C GLU A 83 10.73 -4.49 -4.86
N ALA A 84 10.21 -3.54 -4.07
CA ALA A 84 10.98 -2.80 -3.08
C ALA A 84 10.24 -2.74 -1.74
N TRP A 85 10.93 -3.16 -0.68
CA TRP A 85 10.39 -3.16 0.68
C TRP A 85 10.84 -1.91 1.44
N GLY A 86 9.86 -1.07 1.77
CA GLY A 86 10.04 0.13 2.56
C GLY A 86 9.93 -0.07 4.07
N PRO A 87 10.28 0.96 4.86
CA PRO A 87 9.99 0.98 6.29
C PRO A 87 8.48 0.89 6.54
N GLY A 88 8.10 0.26 7.66
CA GLY A 88 6.70 0.14 8.07
C GLY A 88 5.87 -0.87 7.26
N SER A 89 6.51 -1.83 6.59
CA SER A 89 5.86 -2.85 5.74
C SER A 89 5.19 -2.27 4.48
N THR A 90 5.72 -1.16 3.96
CA THR A 90 5.26 -0.57 2.69
C THR A 90 5.90 -1.34 1.54
N LEU A 91 5.11 -1.95 0.66
CA LEU A 91 5.60 -2.58 -0.57
C LEU A 91 5.39 -1.63 -1.75
N CYS A 92 6.45 -1.35 -2.50
CA CYS A 92 6.40 -0.61 -3.76
C CYS A 92 6.78 -1.54 -4.91
N LEU A 93 5.99 -1.51 -5.97
CA LEU A 93 6.21 -2.29 -7.19
C LEU A 93 6.36 -1.33 -8.37
N SER A 94 7.30 -1.63 -9.26
CA SER A 94 7.53 -0.83 -10.48
C SER A 94 7.89 -1.73 -11.66
N GLY A 95 7.48 -1.36 -12.86
CA GLY A 95 7.70 -2.12 -14.09
C GLY A 95 7.51 -1.24 -15.32
#